data_AF-Q1Z893-F1
#
_entry.id   AF-Q1Z893-F1
#
_cell.length_a   1.000
_cell.length_b   1.000
_cell.length_c   1.000
_cell.angle_alpha   90.00
_cell.angle_beta   90.00
_cell.angle_gamma   90.00
#
_symmetry.space_group_name_H-M   'P 1'
#
loop_
_entity.id
_entity.type
_entity.pdbx_description
1 polymer ?
#
loop_
_entity_poly.entity_id
_entity_poly.type
_entity_poly.pdbx_seq_one_letter_code
_entity_poly.pdbx_strand_id
1 'polypeptide(L)' 'MFRAYAHFSVDHPFIHKFNLLAVLSIFVVSCYELLANESIIFALGFVLIVFPALVFAKASDYKQKYLSAKN' A
#
# COMPACT_ATOMS: atom_id res chain seq x y z
N MET A 1 -14.66 -4.44 -3.81
CA MET A 1 -13.69 -3.69 -2.97
C MET A 1 -12.59 -3.04 -3.80
N PHE A 2 -11.82 -3.79 -4.60
CA PHE A 2 -10.70 -3.24 -5.41
C PHE A 2 -11.13 -2.20 -6.46
N ARG A 3 -12.30 -2.37 -7.10
CA ARG A 3 -12.86 -1.39 -8.05
C ARG A 3 -13.19 -0.05 -7.40
N ALA A 4 -13.81 -0.06 -6.22
CA ALA A 4 -14.10 1.16 -5.46
C ALA A 4 -12.81 1.87 -5.02
N TYR A 5 -11.81 1.10 -4.58
CA TYR A 5 -10.49 1.64 -4.24
C TYR A 5 -9.75 2.18 -5.48
N ALA A 6 -9.90 1.56 -6.65
CA ALA A 6 -9.33 2.05 -7.90
C ALA A 6 -9.96 3.37 -8.35
N HIS A 7 -11.29 3.53 -8.25
CA HIS A 7 -11.95 4.81 -8.47
C HIS A 7 -11.50 5.85 -7.43
N PHE A 8 -11.47 5.50 -6.15
CA PHE A 8 -10.99 6.38 -5.08
C PHE A 8 -9.53 6.85 -5.29
N SER A 9 -8.65 5.97 -5.78
CA SER A 9 -7.26 6.30 -6.12
C SER A 9 -7.16 7.30 -7.28
N VAL A 10 -8.09 7.26 -8.22
CA VAL A 10 -8.15 8.18 -9.37
C VAL A 10 -8.79 9.52 -8.98
N ASP A 11 -9.88 9.50 -8.22
CA ASP A 11 -10.59 10.70 -7.76
C ASP A 11 -9.82 11.48 -6.67
N HIS A 12 -9.07 10.78 -5.80
CA HIS A 12 -8.29 11.39 -4.72
C HIS A 12 -6.81 10.96 -4.74
N PRO A 13 -6.02 11.40 -5.74
CA PRO A 13 -4.64 10.95 -5.91
C PRO A 13 -3.73 11.36 -4.75
N PHE A 14 -3.97 12.50 -4.10
CA PHE A 14 -3.18 12.95 -2.94
C PHE A 14 -3.41 12.07 -1.71
N ILE A 15 -4.66 11.70 -1.42
CA ILE A 15 -5.01 10.84 -0.28
C ILE A 15 -4.45 9.43 -0.50
N HIS A 16 -4.54 8.92 -1.72
CA HIS A 16 -3.95 7.64 -2.07
C HIS A 16 -2.42 7.64 -1.92
N LYS A 17 -1.73 8.67 -2.41
CA LYS A 17 -0.27 8.83 -2.21
C LYS A 17 0.10 8.90 -0.73
N PHE A 18 -0.67 9.64 0.08
CA PHE A 18 -0.43 9.71 1.52
C PHE A 18 -0.59 8.35 2.19
N ASN A 19 -1.63 7.60 1.85
CA ASN A 19 -1.85 6.26 2.38
C ASN A 19 -0.71 5.29 1.97
N LEU A 20 -0.28 5.36 0.71
CA LEU A 20 0.84 4.56 0.22
C LEU A 20 2.15 4.92 0.94
N LEU A 21 2.39 6.21 1.18
CA LEU A 21 3.54 6.69 1.95
C LEU A 21 3.47 6.23 3.41
N ALA A 22 2.29 6.27 4.04
CA ALA A 22 2.10 5.76 5.40
C ALA A 22 2.41 4.27 5.50
N VAL A 23 1.90 3.45 4.58
CA VAL A 23 2.20 2.00 4.53
C VAL A 23 3.69 1.75 4.30
N LEU A 24 4.33 2.52 3.41
CA LEU A 24 5.76 2.44 3.16
C LEU A 24 6.59 2.83 4.40
N SER A 25 6.19 3.88 5.13
CA SER A 25 6.86 4.28 6.36
C SER A 25 6.80 3.18 7.42
N ILE A 26 5.64 2.52 7.58
CA ILE A 26 5.49 1.38 8.51
C ILE A 26 6.42 0.23 8.10
N PHE A 27 6.55 -0.03 6.80
CA PHE A 27 7.49 -1.03 6.27
C PHE A 27 8.93 -0.69 6.62
N VAL A 28 9.37 0.55 6.34
CA VAL A 28 10.73 1.00 6.62
C VAL A 28 11.04 0.95 8.12
N VAL A 29 10.12 1.40 8.96
CA VAL A 29 10.26 1.32 10.42
C VAL A 29 10.35 -0.13 10.88
N SER A 30 9.50 -1.01 10.36
CA SER A 30 9.54 -2.44 10.71
C SER A 30 10.86 -3.10 10.29
N CYS A 31 11.38 -2.77 9.11
CA CYS A 31 12.71 -3.21 8.65
C CYS A 31 13.82 -2.69 9.57
N TYR A 32 13.76 -1.41 9.96
CA TYR A 32 14.76 -0.79 10.83
C TYR A 32 14.76 -1.44 12.22
N GLU A 33 13.58 -1.58 12.83
CA GLU A 33 13.43 -2.22 14.14
C GLU A 33 13.88 -3.69 14.11
N LEU A 34 13.55 -4.43 13.04
CA LEU A 34 14.00 -5.81 12.87
C LEU A 34 15.53 -5.91 12.75
N LEU A 35 16.17 -4.96 12.08
CA LEU A 35 17.61 -4.93 11.88
C LEU A 35 18.38 -4.41 13.10
N ALA A 36 17.87 -3.36 13.77
CA ALA A 36 18.56 -2.68 14.86
C ALA A 36 18.33 -3.34 16.22
N ASN A 37 17.13 -3.85 16.48
CA ASN A 37 16.76 -4.47 17.76
C ASN A 37 16.79 -6.02 17.70
N GLU A 38 17.10 -6.61 16.52
CA GLU A 38 17.15 -8.06 16.26
C GLU A 38 15.91 -8.84 16.76
N SER A 39 14.78 -8.15 16.94
CA SER A 39 13.57 -8.72 17.51
C SER A 39 12.62 -9.16 16.41
N ILE A 40 12.43 -10.48 16.30
CA ILE A 40 11.52 -11.11 15.33
C ILE A 40 10.07 -10.61 15.47
N ILE A 41 9.70 -10.04 16.61
CA ILE A 41 8.34 -9.50 16.83
C ILE A 41 7.98 -8.44 15.80
N PHE A 42 8.95 -7.65 15.33
CA PHE A 42 8.74 -6.64 14.29
C PHE A 42 8.47 -7.25 12.91
N ALA A 43 8.75 -8.54 12.70
CA ALA A 43 8.38 -9.26 11.48
C ALA A 43 6.85 -9.36 11.29
N LEU A 44 6.06 -9.26 12.36
CA LEU A 44 4.60 -9.22 12.28
C LEU A 44 4.08 -7.96 11.56
N GLY A 45 4.85 -6.87 11.58
CA GLY A 45 4.52 -5.66 10.82
C GLY A 45 4.41 -5.92 9.32
N PHE A 46 5.21 -6.85 8.78
CA PHE A 46 5.15 -7.23 7.37
C PHE A 46 3.83 -7.91 7.01
N VAL A 47 3.28 -8.74 7.90
CA VAL A 47 1.98 -9.39 7.67
C VAL A 47 0.88 -8.34 7.55
N LEU A 48 0.94 -7.28 8.35
CA LEU A 48 0.01 -6.15 8.29
C LEU A 48 0.13 -5.40 6.96
N ILE A 49 1.34 -5.26 6.41
CA ILE A 49 1.61 -4.55 5.14
C ILE A 49 1.21 -5.36 3.90
N VAL A 50 1.26 -6.69 3.96
CA VAL A 50 0.90 -7.56 2.82
C VAL A 50 -0.54 -7.33 2.37
N PHE A 51 -1.48 -7.18 3.30
CA PHE A 51 -2.89 -7.00 2.97
C PHE A 51 -3.18 -5.72 2.14
N PRO A 52 -2.79 -4.51 2.59
CA PRO A 52 -2.95 -3.29 1.78
C PRO A 52 -2.11 -3.33 0.50
N ALA A 53 -0.92 -3.95 0.51
CA ALA A 53 -0.11 -4.10 -0.70
C ALA A 53 -0.84 -4.89 -1.80
N LEU A 54 -1.51 -6.00 -1.45
CA LEU A 54 -2.33 -6.77 -2.39
C LEU A 54 -3.51 -5.95 -2.93
N VAL A 55 -4.18 -5.18 -2.06
CA VAL A 55 -5.28 -4.30 -2.48
C VAL A 55 -4.78 -3.22 -3.45
N PHE A 56 -3.64 -2.60 -3.18
CA PHE A 56 -3.04 -1.59 -4.04
C PHE A 56 -2.61 -2.17 -5.38
N ALA A 57 -2.00 -3.36 -5.39
CA ALA A 57 -1.61 -4.04 -6.63
C ALA A 57 -2.85 -4.33 -7.50
N LYS A 58 -3.90 -4.94 -6.93
CA LYS A 58 -5.15 -5.23 -7.64
C LYS A 58 -5.87 -3.97 -8.12
N ALA A 59 -5.83 -2.89 -7.35
CA ALA A 59 -6.40 -1.61 -7.76
C ALA A 59 -5.60 -0.94 -8.88
N SER A 60 -4.27 -1.07 -8.87
CA SER A 60 -3.39 -0.60 -9.94
C SER A 60 -3.67 -1.32 -11.25
N ASP A 61 -3.75 -2.66 -11.22
CA ASP A 61 -4.11 -3.47 -12.39
C ASP A 61 -5.47 -3.06 -12.96
N TYR A 62 -6.46 -2.85 -12.08
CA TYR A 62 -7.79 -2.42 -12.48
C TYR A 62 -7.77 -1.01 -13.11
N LYS A 63 -7.03 -0.08 -12.51
CA LYS A 63 -6.86 1.28 -13.04
C LYS A 63 -6.22 1.24 -14.43
N GLN A 64 -5.15 0.48 -14.61
CA GLN A 64 -4.44 0.38 -15.89
C GLN A 64 -5.31 -0.27 -16.97
N LYS A 65 -6.12 -1.27 -16.61
CA LYS A 65 -6.96 -1.99 -17.57
C LYS A 65 -8.24 -1.26 -17.96
N TYR A 66 -8.84 -0.48 -17.04
CA TYR A 66 -10.18 0.08 -17.23
C TYR A 66 -10.29 1.60 -17.10
N LEU A 67 -9.32 2.27 -16.48
CA LEU A 67 -9.37 3.71 -16.18
C LEU A 67 -8.21 4.49 -16.80
N SER A 68 -7.32 3.82 -17.55
CA SER A 68 -6.13 4.44 -18.16
C SER A 68 -6.45 5.45 -19.27
N ALA A 69 -7.71 5.53 -19.73
CA ALA A 69 -8.17 6.51 -20.73
C ALA A 69 -8.54 7.89 -20.15
N LYS A 70 -8.53 8.06 -18.81
CA LYS A 70 -8.94 9.29 -18.13
C LYS A 70 -7.76 10.13 -17.61
N ASN A 71 -6.54 9.84 -18.07
CA ASN A 71 -5.30 10.46 -17.58
C ASN A 71 -4.70 11.39 -18.63
#